data_AF-A0A482X0X6-F1
#
_entry.id   AF-A0A482X0X6-F1
#
_cell.length_a   1.000
_cell.length_b   1.000
_cell.length_c   1.000
_cell.angle_alpha   90.00
_cell.angle_beta   90.00
_cell.angle_gamma   90.00
#
_symmetry.space_group_name_H-M   'P 1'
#
loop_
_entity.id
_entity.type
_entity.pdbx_description
1 polymer ?
#
loop_
_entity_poly.entity_id
_entity_poly.type
_entity_poly.pdbx_seq_one_letter_code
_entity_poly.pdbx_strand_id
1 'polypeptide(L)'
;EDSIYSDGYSALLTVIGVNRTTMNSKVKSTSKTEEWYKKRMCPRCGKDFLHLGSLRKHLKFECGLEPQFKCPYCEHRSKQKGNLKQHIQNKHRISIIEIP
;
A
#
# COMPACT_ATOMS: atom_id res chain seq x y z
N GLU A 1 20.00 -12.54 -18.88
CA GLU A 1 19.43 -11.18 -18.90
C GLU A 1 18.24 -11.16 -17.95
N ASP A 2 18.47 -11.35 -16.65
CA ASP A 2 17.40 -11.82 -15.73
C ASP A 2 17.35 -10.96 -14.47
N SER A 3 17.38 -9.65 -14.67
CA SER A 3 17.43 -8.66 -13.60
C SER A 3 16.08 -7.92 -13.51
N ILE A 4 15.60 -7.75 -12.27
CA ILE A 4 14.60 -6.75 -11.86
C ILE A 4 13.13 -7.14 -12.04
N TYR A 5 12.65 -8.15 -11.30
CA TYR A 5 11.31 -8.04 -10.69
C TYR A 5 11.17 -8.79 -9.34
N SER A 6 12.29 -9.09 -8.68
CA SER A 6 12.34 -9.87 -7.44
C SER A 6 11.93 -9.09 -6.18
N ASP A 7 12.13 -7.77 -6.14
CA ASP A 7 12.14 -7.10 -4.82
C ASP A 7 10.80 -6.43 -4.48
N GLY A 8 9.96 -6.16 -5.48
CA GLY A 8 8.68 -5.49 -5.30
C GLY A 8 7.45 -6.40 -5.27
N TYR A 9 7.60 -7.65 -5.72
CA TYR A 9 6.54 -8.67 -5.77
C TYR A 9 6.57 -9.54 -4.50
N SER A 10 7.77 -9.95 -4.04
CA SER A 10 7.94 -10.69 -2.80
C SER A 10 7.46 -9.89 -1.58
N ALA A 11 7.82 -8.60 -1.50
CA ALA A 11 7.33 -7.70 -0.45
C ALA A 11 5.80 -7.49 -0.46
N LEU A 12 5.16 -7.63 -1.63
CA LEU A 12 3.71 -7.52 -1.77
C LEU A 12 2.97 -8.75 -1.23
N LEU A 13 3.52 -9.95 -1.44
CA LEU A 13 2.98 -11.22 -0.92
C LEU A 13 2.96 -11.22 0.62
N THR A 14 4.00 -10.66 1.26
CA THR A 14 4.04 -10.48 2.71
C THR A 14 2.91 -9.57 3.21
N VAL A 15 2.61 -8.48 2.49
CA VAL A 15 1.55 -7.51 2.88
C VAL A 15 0.14 -8.08 2.73
N ILE A 16 -0.08 -9.07 1.85
CA ILE A 16 -1.35 -9.78 1.73
C ILE A 16 -1.45 -11.04 2.60
N GLY A 17 -0.46 -11.28 3.49
CA GLY A 17 -0.47 -12.41 4.42
C GLY A 17 -0.20 -13.78 3.76
N VAL A 18 0.32 -13.79 2.52
CA VAL A 18 0.70 -15.04 1.83
C VAL A 18 2.14 -15.35 2.23
N ASN A 19 2.33 -15.98 3.39
CA ASN A 19 3.63 -16.47 3.84
C ASN A 19 4.08 -17.62 2.94
N ARG A 20 5.13 -17.41 2.16
CA ARG A 20 5.83 -18.49 1.46
C ARG A 20 7.20 -18.68 2.08
N THR A 21 7.24 -19.11 3.36
CA THR A 21 8.45 -19.72 3.89
C THR A 21 8.50 -21.16 3.38
N THR A 22 9.65 -21.52 2.80
CA THR A 22 9.95 -22.80 2.14
C THR A 22 9.18 -23.04 0.84
N MET A 23 9.90 -22.96 -0.29
CA MET A 23 9.96 -24.03 -1.30
C MET A 23 11.09 -23.67 -2.25
N ASN A 24 12.29 -24.11 -1.90
CA ASN A 24 13.15 -24.71 -2.91
C ASN A 24 12.33 -25.88 -3.50
N SER A 25 12.45 -26.11 -4.81
CA SER A 25 11.68 -27.08 -5.60
C SER A 25 10.32 -26.59 -6.14
N LYS A 26 10.36 -26.06 -7.37
CA LYS A 26 9.33 -26.25 -8.41
C LYS A 26 7.90 -25.82 -8.06
N VAL A 27 7.71 -24.55 -7.71
CA VAL A 27 6.35 -23.99 -7.59
C VAL A 27 5.79 -23.79 -9.00
N LYS A 28 4.85 -24.64 -9.43
CA LYS A 28 4.01 -24.39 -10.60
C LYS A 28 3.28 -23.07 -10.36
N SER A 29 3.55 -22.07 -11.20
CA SER A 29 2.94 -20.74 -11.17
C SER A 29 1.42 -20.87 -11.19
N THR A 30 0.78 -20.55 -10.07
CA THR A 30 -0.68 -20.45 -10.02
C THR A 30 -1.08 -19.10 -10.63
N SER A 31 -1.61 -19.18 -11.85
CA SER A 31 -2.00 -18.07 -12.75
C SER A 31 -2.82 -16.93 -12.12
N LYS A 32 -3.47 -17.16 -10.98
CA LYS A 32 -4.40 -16.23 -10.34
C LYS A 32 -3.71 -15.06 -9.63
N THR A 33 -2.46 -15.20 -9.17
CA THR A 33 -1.75 -14.13 -8.44
C THR A 33 -1.13 -13.08 -9.37
N GLU A 34 -0.79 -13.46 -10.60
CA GLU A 34 -0.24 -12.53 -11.60
C GLU A 34 -1.33 -11.68 -12.24
N GLU A 35 -2.55 -12.19 -12.32
CA GLU A 35 -3.65 -11.54 -13.02
C GLU A 35 -4.12 -10.25 -12.34
N TRP A 36 -4.34 -10.27 -11.02
CA TRP A 36 -4.75 -9.06 -10.29
C TRP A 36 -3.62 -8.03 -10.26
N TYR A 37 -2.37 -8.48 -10.19
CA TYR A 37 -1.20 -7.60 -10.21
C TYR A 37 -1.06 -6.90 -11.57
N LYS A 38 -1.21 -7.66 -12.67
CA LYS A 38 -1.21 -7.14 -14.04
C LYS A 38 -2.38 -6.18 -14.28
N LYS A 39 -3.55 -6.49 -13.72
CA LYS A 39 -4.75 -5.63 -13.70
C LYS A 39 -4.67 -4.48 -12.69
N ARG A 40 -3.59 -4.40 -11.90
CA ARG A 40 -3.38 -3.40 -10.83
C ARG A 40 -4.57 -3.31 -9.87
N MET A 41 -5.16 -4.46 -9.54
CA MET A 41 -6.37 -4.59 -8.74
C MET A 41 -6.06 -5.16 -7.37
N CYS A 42 -6.69 -4.65 -6.32
CA CYS A 42 -6.58 -5.19 -4.98
C CYS A 42 -7.32 -6.53 -4.89
N PRO A 43 -6.66 -7.63 -4.48
CA PRO A 43 -7.31 -8.93 -4.36
C PRO A 43 -8.27 -9.01 -3.16
N ARG A 44 -8.17 -8.09 -2.19
CA ARG A 44 -8.99 -8.07 -0.98
C ARG A 44 -10.31 -7.32 -1.14
N CYS A 45 -10.28 -6.17 -1.81
CA CYS A 45 -11.46 -5.30 -1.95
C CYS A 45 -11.89 -5.08 -3.40
N GLY A 46 -11.17 -5.64 -4.38
CA GLY A 46 -11.49 -5.52 -5.80
C GLY A 46 -11.18 -4.16 -6.44
N LYS A 47 -10.63 -3.20 -5.69
CA LYS A 47 -10.36 -1.85 -6.20
C LYS A 47 -9.22 -1.87 -7.22
N ASP A 48 -9.41 -1.24 -8.38
CA ASP A 48 -8.38 -1.04 -9.39
C ASP A 48 -7.57 0.25 -9.15
N PHE A 49 -6.35 0.27 -9.68
CA PHE A 49 -5.43 1.38 -9.55
C PHE A 49 -4.73 1.66 -10.87
N LEU A 50 -4.58 2.94 -11.20
CA LEU A 50 -3.83 3.38 -12.38
C LEU A 50 -2.35 2.97 -12.32
N HIS A 51 -1.76 2.99 -11.12
CA HIS A 51 -0.34 2.74 -10.91
C HIS A 51 -0.12 1.65 -9.87
N LEU A 52 0.88 0.81 -10.12
CA LEU A 52 1.26 -0.26 -9.20
C LEU A 52 1.75 0.28 -7.84
N GLY A 53 2.41 1.44 -7.83
CA GLY A 53 2.80 2.12 -6.59
C GLY A 53 1.60 2.50 -5.72
N SER A 54 0.47 2.86 -6.34
CA SER A 54 -0.78 3.16 -5.63
C SER A 54 -1.38 1.89 -5.02
N LEU A 55 -1.41 0.79 -5.77
CA LEU A 55 -1.85 -0.51 -5.26
C LEU A 55 -1.00 -0.98 -4.07
N ARG A 56 0.33 -0.84 -4.13
CA ARG A 56 1.24 -1.14 -3.00
C ARG A 56 0.90 -0.32 -1.75
N LYS A 57 0.73 1.00 -1.90
CA LYS A 57 0.36 1.89 -0.78
C LYS A 57 -0.99 1.51 -0.20
N HIS A 58 -1.97 1.25 -1.06
CA HIS A 58 -3.30 0.82 -0.68
C HIS A 58 -3.26 -0.46 0.17
N LEU A 59 -2.57 -1.49 -0.32
CA LEU A 59 -2.45 -2.78 0.39
C LEU A 59 -1.75 -2.63 1.74
N LYS A 60 -0.81 -1.69 1.85
CA LYS A 60 0.00 -1.49 3.06
C LYS A 60 -0.69 -0.65 4.13
N PHE A 61 -1.48 0.36 3.75
CA PHE A 61 -1.96 1.38 4.69
C PHE A 61 -3.45 1.66 4.65
N GLU A 62 -4.18 1.15 3.65
CA GLU A 62 -5.58 1.55 3.44
C GLU A 62 -6.56 0.38 3.43
N CYS A 63 -6.15 -0.74 2.83
CA CYS A 63 -7.02 -1.88 2.58
C CYS A 63 -7.37 -2.59 3.89
N GLY A 64 -8.59 -2.36 4.38
CA GLY A 64 -9.06 -2.91 5.66
C GLY A 64 -8.37 -2.31 6.88
N LEU A 65 -7.69 -1.17 6.71
CA LEU A 65 -7.01 -0.46 7.79
C LEU A 65 -7.70 0.87 8.07
N GLU A 66 -7.90 1.12 9.36
CA GLU A 66 -8.42 2.38 9.86
C GLU A 66 -7.38 3.50 9.74
N PRO A 67 -7.82 4.76 9.60
CA PRO A 67 -6.92 5.90 9.51
C PRO A 67 -5.99 6.03 10.74
N GLN A 68 -4.71 5.73 10.53
CA GLN A 68 -3.72 5.70 11.62
C GLN A 68 -3.13 7.07 11.98
N PHE A 69 -3.16 8.05 11.08
CA PHE A 69 -2.52 9.35 11.30
C PHE A 69 -3.53 10.38 11.80
N LYS A 70 -3.54 10.64 13.11
CA LYS A 70 -4.41 11.63 13.75
C LYS A 70 -3.84 13.05 13.57
N CYS A 71 -4.72 14.01 13.31
CA CYS A 71 -4.37 15.43 13.37
C CYS A 71 -4.11 15.87 14.81
N PRO A 72 -3.02 16.61 15.09
CA PRO A 72 -2.79 17.13 16.43
C PRO A 72 -3.75 18.27 16.82
N TYR A 73 -4.42 18.89 15.85
CA TYR A 73 -5.25 20.08 16.06
C TYR A 73 -6.76 19.80 16.01
N CYS A 74 -7.17 18.61 15.58
CA CYS A 74 -8.58 18.20 15.54
C CYS A 74 -8.74 16.68 15.57
N GLU A 75 -9.98 16.20 15.51
CA GLU A 75 -10.28 14.76 15.54
C GLU A 75 -10.09 14.05 14.19
N HIS A 76 -9.72 14.79 13.13
CA HIS A 76 -9.53 14.21 11.81
C HIS A 76 -8.39 13.18 11.80
N ARG A 77 -8.60 12.08 11.08
CA ARG A 77 -7.59 11.05 10.87
C ARG A 77 -7.43 10.75 9.39
N SER A 78 -6.18 10.49 8.99
CA SER A 78 -5.79 10.19 7.63
C SER A 78 -5.15 8.82 7.53
N LYS A 79 -5.33 8.15 6.37
CA LYS A 79 -4.68 6.86 6.07
C LYS A 79 -3.23 7.01 5.63
N GLN A 80 -2.82 8.21 5.17
CA GLN A 80 -1.46 8.51 4.71
C GLN A 80 -0.90 9.79 5.35
N LYS A 81 0.43 9.83 5.59
CA LYS A 81 1.13 11.02 6.13
C LYS A 81 0.99 12.25 5.23
N GLY A 82 1.09 12.08 3.91
CA GLY A 82 0.97 13.19 2.96
C GLY A 82 -0.41 13.88 3.04
N ASN A 83 -1.46 13.07 3.14
CA ASN A 83 -2.83 13.57 3.31
C ASN A 83 -3.00 14.33 4.63
N LEU A 84 -2.38 13.85 5.72
CA LEU A 84 -2.40 14.57 6.99
C LEU A 84 -1.70 15.94 6.88
N LYS A 85 -0.53 16.01 6.22
CA LYS A 85 0.18 17.28 5.99
C LYS A 85 -0.69 18.26 5.21
N GLN A 86 -1.33 17.82 4.13
CA GLN A 86 -2.22 18.66 3.34
C GLN A 86 -3.46 19.09 4.13
N HIS A 87 -4.03 18.19 4.94
CA HIS A 87 -5.11 18.52 5.85
C HIS A 87 -4.69 19.65 6.81
N ILE A 88 -3.53 19.53 7.47
CA ILE A 88 -3.01 20.54 8.40
C ILE A 88 -2.81 21.88 7.69
N GLN A 89 -2.18 21.88 6.52
CA GLN A 89 -1.94 23.10 5.75
C GLN A 89 -3.26 23.81 5.37
N ASN A 90 -4.26 23.05 4.91
CA ASN A 90 -5.50 23.62 4.39
C ASN A 90 -6.54 23.95 5.48
N LYS A 91 -6.61 23.15 6.55
CA LYS A 91 -7.62 23.28 7.60
C LYS A 91 -7.13 24.03 8.83
N HIS A 92 -5.83 24.04 9.07
CA HIS A 92 -5.24 24.72 10.23
C HIS A 92 -4.33 25.90 9.84
N ARG A 93 -4.08 26.14 8.54
CA ARG A 93 -3.19 27.22 8.04
C ARG A 93 -1.79 27.20 8.67
N ILE A 94 -1.32 26.02 9.07
CA ILE A 94 -0.01 25.82 9.68
C ILE A 94 1.00 25.42 8.60
N SER A 95 2.16 26.06 8.63
CA SER A 95 3.27 25.74 7.74
C SER A 95 3.84 24.37 8.10
N ILE A 96 4.04 23.51 7.09
CA ILE A 96 4.53 22.12 7.20
C ILE A 96 5.91 21.95 7.90
N ILE A 97 6.57 23.06 8.24
CA ILE A 97 7.84 23.14 8.98
C ILE A 97 7.64 23.01 10.50
N GLU A 98 6.42 23.18 11.01
CA GLU A 98 6.12 23.17 12.46
C GLU A 98 5.42 21.88 12.93
N ILE A 99 5.37 20.85 12.09
CA ILE A 99 4.80 19.55 12.47
C ILE A 99 5.93 18.72 13.12
N PRO A 100 5.91 18.45 14.44
CA PRO A 100 6.92 17.64 15.12
C PRO A 100 6.97 16.19 14.63
#